data_AF-A0A0G0T2T6-F1
#
_entry.id   AF-A0A0G0T2T6-F1
#
_cell.length_a   1.000
_cell.length_b   1.000
_cell.length_c   1.000
_cell.angle_alpha   90.00
_cell.angle_beta   90.00
_cell.angle_gamma   90.00
#
_symmetry.space_group_name_H-M   'P 1'
#
loop_
_entity.id
_entity.type
_entity.pdbx_description
1 polymer ?
#
loop_
_entity_poly.entity_id
_entity_poly.type
_entity_poly.pdbx_seq_one_letter_code
_entity_poly.pdbx_strand_id
1 'polypeptide(L)'
;MQSNQLTVNNEQLTSKNQLLDRILRFAIDIISLVDKLPRSPAGMNIANQLVRSATSIGANTEEAQGASSRRDFINKMHIALKEAKESKYWLKLIRLSHLQSSYSVERELKEADELCAIFSVIVKKAKVNLLNVKSQMLNANGQSLLEVTVAVAIGTLVVAALTFATIFSLRNANFAKNSAQATKLAQEGIERVRSSRDRNQCIEGLTNVNSWNGSTDCSAVSGSGSIWTYPISGDCDKPDLPQAGFCYFKVNSTTGQLTNIGFSFTPTSSVPLPAQAEGIPTTNPVFKRVILLSDDLNHDKNFTNDDYQNQKEVTVIVTWNDFAGTHESRLTTILRKL
;
A
#
# COMPACT_ATOMS: atom_id res chain seq x y z
N MET A 1 12.39 -41.31 -16.03
CA MET A 1 12.78 -40.91 -14.66
C MET A 1 12.61 -42.05 -13.63
N GLN A 2 11.60 -42.92 -13.73
CA GLN A 2 11.43 -44.08 -12.82
C GLN A 2 12.50 -45.18 -12.95
N SER A 3 13.05 -45.43 -14.16
CA SER A 3 14.08 -46.46 -14.40
C SER A 3 15.42 -46.17 -13.68
N ASN A 4 15.77 -44.89 -13.54
CA ASN A 4 17.03 -44.44 -12.91
C ASN A 4 16.97 -44.44 -11.37
N GLN A 5 15.77 -44.41 -10.77
CA GLN A 5 15.60 -44.52 -9.33
C GLN A 5 15.65 -45.98 -8.86
N LEU A 6 15.17 -46.93 -9.66
CA LEU A 6 15.20 -48.36 -9.36
C LEU A 6 16.63 -48.94 -9.39
N THR A 7 17.47 -48.50 -10.33
CA THR A 7 18.88 -48.91 -10.41
C THR A 7 19.71 -48.36 -9.26
N VAL A 8 19.54 -47.08 -8.90
CA VAL A 8 20.25 -46.44 -7.76
C VAL A 8 19.88 -47.08 -6.42
N ASN A 9 18.62 -47.47 -6.24
CA ASN A 9 18.16 -48.13 -5.02
C ASN A 9 18.73 -49.56 -4.88
N ASN A 10 18.85 -50.30 -5.99
CA ASN A 10 19.45 -51.64 -5.99
C ASN A 10 20.98 -51.62 -5.78
N GLU A 11 21.69 -50.64 -6.33
CA GLU A 11 23.13 -50.44 -6.08
C GLU A 11 23.43 -50.03 -4.63
N GLN A 12 22.58 -49.18 -4.04
CA GLN A 12 22.72 -48.82 -2.62
C GLN A 12 22.45 -50.01 -1.69
N LEU A 13 21.41 -50.81 -1.95
CA LEU A 13 21.11 -52.02 -1.17
C LEU A 13 22.26 -53.04 -1.24
N THR A 14 22.81 -53.26 -2.44
CA THR A 14 23.93 -54.21 -2.64
C THR A 14 25.20 -53.74 -1.95
N SER A 15 25.56 -52.45 -2.02
CA SER A 15 26.74 -51.92 -1.31
C SER A 15 26.61 -51.99 0.23
N LYS A 16 25.39 -51.81 0.76
CA LYS A 16 25.09 -51.88 2.19
C LYS A 16 25.23 -53.30 2.70
N ASN A 17 24.67 -54.28 1.98
CA ASN A 17 24.79 -55.69 2.33
C ASN A 17 26.25 -56.16 2.25
N GLN A 18 27.02 -55.65 1.29
CA GLN A 18 28.46 -55.94 1.18
C GLN A 18 29.27 -55.44 2.38
N LEU A 19 28.92 -54.30 2.99
CA LEU A 19 29.64 -53.79 4.17
C LEU A 19 29.34 -54.63 5.43
N LEU A 20 28.08 -55.00 5.65
CA LEU A 20 27.70 -55.85 6.80
C LEU A 20 28.39 -57.21 6.73
N ASP A 21 28.42 -57.82 5.54
CA ASP A 21 29.12 -59.08 5.30
C ASP A 21 30.62 -58.96 5.58
N ARG A 22 31.25 -57.85 5.18
CA ARG A 22 32.66 -57.58 5.48
C ARG A 22 32.94 -57.45 6.97
N ILE A 23 32.08 -56.74 7.70
CA ILE A 23 32.22 -56.55 9.15
C ILE A 23 32.07 -57.90 9.87
N LEU A 24 31.10 -58.72 9.46
CA LEU A 24 30.90 -60.04 10.02
C LEU A 24 32.11 -60.96 9.76
N ARG A 25 32.63 -60.96 8.52
CA ARG A 25 33.85 -61.71 8.17
C ARG A 25 35.06 -61.23 8.97
N PHE A 26 35.22 -59.92 9.13
CA PHE A 26 36.28 -59.35 9.97
C PHE A 26 36.18 -59.87 11.41
N ALA A 27 34.99 -59.89 12.01
CA ALA A 27 34.81 -60.43 13.36
C ALA A 27 35.19 -61.92 13.45
N ILE A 28 34.81 -62.73 12.44
CA ILE A 28 35.16 -64.16 12.37
C ILE A 28 36.68 -64.36 12.22
N ASP A 29 37.32 -63.56 11.37
CA ASP A 29 38.77 -63.59 11.16
C ASP A 29 39.51 -63.24 12.46
N ILE A 30 39.03 -62.24 13.20
CA ILE A 30 39.57 -61.86 14.51
C ILE A 30 39.41 -62.98 15.55
N ILE A 31 38.24 -63.64 15.62
CA ILE A 31 38.05 -64.79 16.51
C ILE A 31 39.06 -65.90 16.18
N SER A 32 39.20 -66.22 14.90
CA SER A 32 40.16 -67.22 14.41
C SER A 32 41.63 -66.81 14.64
N LEU A 33 41.92 -65.51 14.68
CA LEU A 33 43.24 -64.96 14.95
C LEU A 33 43.62 -65.11 16.42
N VAL A 34 42.71 -64.75 17.33
CA VAL A 34 43.02 -64.75 18.76
C VAL A 34 43.21 -66.16 19.32
N ASP A 35 42.59 -67.18 18.73
CA ASP A 35 42.79 -68.58 19.09
C ASP A 35 44.24 -69.05 18.83
N LYS A 36 44.96 -68.35 17.94
CA LYS A 36 46.36 -68.62 17.60
C LYS A 36 47.35 -67.84 18.44
N LEU A 37 46.89 -66.90 19.29
CA LEU A 37 47.77 -66.12 20.16
C LEU A 37 48.36 -66.99 21.29
N PRO A 38 49.56 -66.66 21.79
CA PRO A 38 50.16 -67.37 22.91
C PRO A 38 49.30 -67.19 24.17
N ARG A 39 49.09 -68.27 24.91
CA ARG A 39 48.36 -68.30 26.19
C ARG A 39 49.14 -67.68 27.37
N SER A 40 49.94 -66.66 27.08
CA SER A 40 50.57 -65.83 28.10
C SER A 40 49.57 -64.83 28.68
N PRO A 41 49.80 -64.28 29.89
CA PRO A 41 48.93 -63.24 30.46
C PRO A 41 48.74 -62.04 29.51
N ALA A 42 49.81 -61.60 28.83
CA ALA A 42 49.74 -60.51 27.86
C ALA A 42 48.91 -60.89 26.62
N GLY A 43 49.13 -62.09 26.06
CA GLY A 43 48.40 -62.59 24.90
C GLY A 43 46.90 -62.72 25.16
N MET A 44 46.50 -63.26 26.31
CA MET A 44 45.10 -63.41 26.71
C MET A 44 44.41 -62.05 26.92
N ASN A 45 45.09 -61.09 27.55
CA ASN A 45 44.54 -59.75 27.74
C ASN A 45 44.30 -59.03 26.41
N ILE A 46 45.27 -59.09 25.49
CA ILE A 46 45.14 -58.48 24.15
C ILE A 46 44.05 -59.18 23.35
N ALA A 47 44.00 -60.52 23.39
CA ALA A 47 42.96 -61.32 22.74
C ALA A 47 41.56 -60.88 23.15
N ASN A 48 41.32 -60.77 24.46
CA ASN A 48 40.03 -60.37 25.01
C ASN A 48 39.61 -58.96 24.56
N GLN A 49 40.54 -58.01 24.56
CA GLN A 49 40.25 -56.64 24.14
C GLN A 49 40.00 -56.54 22.63
N LEU A 50 40.76 -57.29 21.84
CA LEU A 50 40.60 -57.33 20.39
C LEU A 50 39.26 -57.96 19.97
N VAL A 51 38.86 -59.10 20.55
CA VAL A 51 37.56 -59.73 20.24
C VAL A 51 36.40 -58.82 20.60
N ARG A 52 36.44 -58.19 21.78
CA ARG A 52 35.39 -57.28 22.23
C ARG A 52 35.23 -56.09 21.30
N SER A 53 36.32 -55.42 20.95
CA SER A 53 36.27 -54.29 20.02
C SER A 53 35.81 -54.73 18.62
N ALA A 54 36.34 -55.84 18.08
CA ALA A 54 36.01 -56.28 16.73
C ALA A 54 34.53 -56.71 16.58
N THR A 55 33.99 -57.41 17.57
CA THR A 55 32.57 -57.82 17.57
C THR A 55 31.62 -56.63 17.82
N SER A 56 32.05 -55.63 18.60
CA SER A 56 31.30 -54.40 18.86
C SER A 56 31.10 -53.57 17.58
N ILE A 57 32.00 -53.65 16.60
CA ILE A 57 31.82 -53.01 15.28
C ILE A 57 30.53 -53.49 14.61
N GLY A 58 30.34 -54.82 14.53
CA GLY A 58 29.15 -55.43 13.93
C GLY A 58 27.89 -55.08 14.69
N ALA A 59 27.89 -55.25 16.01
CA ALA A 59 26.76 -54.95 16.87
C ALA A 59 26.27 -53.50 16.70
N ASN A 60 27.18 -52.52 16.76
CA ASN A 60 26.81 -51.11 16.59
C ASN A 60 26.38 -50.77 15.15
N THR A 61 26.93 -51.47 14.15
CA THR A 61 26.53 -51.24 12.74
C THR A 61 25.13 -51.79 12.47
N GLU A 62 24.76 -52.92 13.06
CA GLU A 62 23.41 -53.49 13.03
C GLU A 62 22.40 -52.59 13.76
N GLU A 63 22.74 -52.11 14.96
CA GLU A 63 21.92 -51.13 15.68
C GLU A 63 21.73 -49.84 14.88
N ALA A 64 22.75 -49.40 14.15
CA ALA A 64 22.63 -48.25 13.26
C ALA A 64 21.60 -48.50 12.13
N GLN A 65 21.44 -49.73 11.65
CA GLN A 65 20.44 -50.03 10.61
C GLN A 65 19.01 -49.85 11.09
N GLY A 66 18.76 -50.09 12.37
CA GLY A 66 17.48 -49.88 13.04
C GLY A 66 17.31 -48.51 13.69
N ALA A 67 18.21 -47.56 13.43
CA ALA A 67 18.24 -46.28 14.15
C ALA A 67 16.94 -45.46 13.97
N SER A 68 16.42 -44.96 15.09
CA SER A 68 15.16 -44.18 15.15
C SER A 68 15.27 -42.76 14.60
N SER A 69 16.49 -42.24 14.49
CA SER A 69 16.76 -40.90 13.98
C SER A 69 18.13 -40.82 13.32
N ARG A 70 18.35 -39.78 12.50
CA ARG A 70 19.66 -39.53 11.88
C ARG A 70 20.77 -39.27 12.92
N ARG A 71 20.44 -38.70 14.07
CA ARG A 71 21.40 -38.48 15.17
C ARG A 71 21.78 -39.80 15.84
N ASP A 72 20.79 -40.66 16.05
CA ASP A 72 20.99 -42.02 16.57
C ASP A 72 21.86 -42.86 15.62
N PHE A 73 21.55 -42.86 14.32
CA PHE A 73 22.39 -43.48 13.28
C PHE A 73 23.85 -42.99 13.34
N ILE A 74 24.06 -41.67 13.40
CA ILE A 74 25.40 -41.08 13.48
C ILE A 74 26.12 -41.55 14.75
N ASN A 75 25.43 -41.62 15.89
CA ASN A 75 26.00 -42.04 17.16
C ASN A 75 26.47 -43.49 17.10
N LYS A 76 25.61 -44.40 16.63
CA LYS A 76 25.93 -45.83 16.49
C LYS A 76 27.07 -46.09 15.50
N MET A 77 27.05 -45.45 14.32
CA MET A 77 28.16 -45.53 13.37
C MET A 77 29.47 -44.91 13.90
N HIS A 78 29.38 -43.89 14.76
CA HIS A 78 30.56 -43.30 15.40
C HIS A 78 31.14 -44.22 16.48
N ILE A 79 30.30 -44.98 17.20
CA ILE A 79 30.77 -46.02 18.12
C ILE A 79 31.46 -47.12 17.30
N ALA A 80 30.85 -47.62 16.22
CA ALA A 80 31.50 -48.59 15.33
C ALA A 80 32.87 -48.12 14.81
N LEU A 81 33.00 -46.84 14.45
CA LEU A 81 34.29 -46.23 14.08
C LEU A 81 35.31 -46.26 15.22
N LYS A 82 34.89 -45.98 16.46
CA LYS A 82 35.76 -46.03 17.64
C LYS A 82 36.27 -47.45 17.86
N GLU A 83 35.39 -48.43 17.77
CA GLU A 83 35.70 -49.86 17.93
C GLU A 83 36.64 -50.35 16.83
N ALA A 84 36.43 -49.94 15.58
CA ALA A 84 37.35 -50.25 14.47
C ALA A 84 38.77 -49.69 14.69
N LYS A 85 38.88 -48.47 15.23
CA LYS A 85 40.17 -47.87 15.59
C LYS A 85 40.84 -48.62 16.74
N GLU A 86 40.05 -49.09 17.71
CA GLU A 86 40.53 -49.89 18.83
C GLU A 86 41.02 -51.27 18.37
N SER A 87 40.26 -51.98 17.53
CA SER A 87 40.70 -53.25 16.94
C SER A 87 41.98 -53.08 16.13
N LYS A 88 42.08 -52.01 15.32
CA LYS A 88 43.30 -51.67 14.59
C LYS A 88 44.50 -51.43 15.52
N TYR A 89 44.29 -50.79 16.66
CA TYR A 89 45.33 -50.58 17.67
C TYR A 89 45.83 -51.91 18.25
N TRP A 90 44.92 -52.81 18.63
CA TRP A 90 45.29 -54.12 19.16
C TRP A 90 46.02 -54.99 18.12
N LEU A 91 45.59 -54.97 16.85
CA LEU A 91 46.29 -55.66 15.76
C LEU A 91 47.71 -55.13 15.56
N LYS A 92 47.91 -53.80 15.62
CA LYS A 92 49.25 -53.21 15.59
C LYS A 92 50.09 -53.65 16.79
N LEU A 93 49.48 -53.75 17.97
CA LEU A 93 50.18 -54.18 19.18
C LEU A 93 50.63 -55.65 19.05
N ILE A 94 49.78 -56.55 18.58
CA ILE A 94 50.12 -57.96 18.29
C ILE A 94 51.33 -58.04 17.35
N ARG A 95 51.29 -57.25 16.26
CA ARG A 95 52.38 -57.20 15.28
C ARG A 95 53.70 -56.74 15.89
N LEU A 96 53.68 -55.62 16.60
CA LEU A 96 54.90 -54.97 17.13
C LEU A 96 55.47 -55.68 18.38
N SER A 97 54.64 -56.41 19.12
CA SER A 97 55.07 -57.22 20.27
C SER A 97 55.48 -58.64 19.87
N HIS A 98 55.47 -58.97 18.57
CA HIS A 98 55.82 -60.29 18.04
C HIS A 98 55.00 -61.45 18.64
N LEU A 99 53.75 -61.19 19.04
CA LEU A 99 52.83 -62.23 19.54
C LEU A 99 52.30 -63.15 18.42
N GLN A 100 52.62 -62.85 17.17
CA GLN A 100 52.16 -63.54 15.95
C GLN A 100 53.13 -64.63 15.45
N SER A 101 53.59 -65.53 16.33
CA SER A 101 54.75 -66.42 16.10
C SER A 101 54.77 -67.21 14.76
N SER A 102 53.62 -67.57 14.19
CA SER A 102 53.51 -68.40 12.98
C SER A 102 52.51 -67.89 11.94
N TYR A 103 51.92 -66.71 12.15
CA TYR A 103 50.90 -66.14 11.27
C TYR A 103 51.10 -64.64 11.09
N SER A 104 50.51 -64.07 10.03
CA SER A 104 50.56 -62.64 9.76
C SER A 104 49.21 -61.99 10.08
N VAL A 105 49.23 -60.83 10.74
CA VAL A 105 48.02 -60.01 10.99
C VAL A 105 47.74 -58.98 9.90
N GLU A 106 48.50 -58.98 8.80
CA GLU A 106 48.45 -57.88 7.81
C GLU A 106 47.10 -57.80 7.09
N ARG A 107 46.41 -58.92 6.91
CA ARG A 107 45.08 -58.95 6.30
C ARG A 107 44.05 -58.26 7.18
N GLU A 108 44.02 -58.61 8.45
CA GLU A 108 43.11 -58.07 9.46
C GLU A 108 43.42 -56.59 9.71
N LEU A 109 44.70 -56.23 9.73
CA LEU A 109 45.13 -54.84 9.91
C LEU A 109 44.71 -53.97 8.72
N LYS A 110 44.80 -54.49 7.49
CA LYS A 110 44.29 -53.83 6.29
C LYS A 110 42.77 -53.68 6.34
N GLU A 111 42.03 -54.74 6.67
CA GLU A 111 40.56 -54.67 6.77
C GLU A 111 40.12 -53.66 7.85
N ALA A 112 40.76 -53.65 9.02
CA ALA A 112 40.46 -52.68 10.07
C ALA A 112 40.72 -51.23 9.63
N ASP A 113 41.74 -51.00 8.79
CA ASP A 113 42.01 -49.69 8.20
C ASP A 113 40.94 -49.26 7.19
N GLU A 114 40.54 -50.18 6.31
CA GLU A 114 39.46 -49.94 5.34
C GLU A 114 38.13 -49.65 6.05
N LEU A 115 37.78 -50.42 7.08
CA LEU A 115 36.59 -50.18 7.91
C LEU A 115 36.65 -48.81 8.60
N CYS A 116 37.82 -48.41 9.15
CA CYS A 116 38.01 -47.08 9.71
C CYS A 116 37.77 -45.96 8.67
N ALA A 117 38.27 -46.13 7.46
CA ALA A 117 38.08 -45.17 6.37
C ALA A 117 36.60 -45.08 5.97
N ILE A 118 35.94 -46.22 5.78
CA ILE A 118 34.52 -46.31 5.41
C ILE A 118 33.65 -45.63 6.47
N PHE A 119 33.78 -46.02 7.74
CA PHE A 119 32.98 -45.43 8.80
C PHE A 119 33.24 -43.93 8.99
N SER A 120 34.48 -43.47 8.79
CA SER A 120 34.79 -42.04 8.83
C SER A 120 34.03 -41.26 7.75
N VAL A 121 33.97 -41.80 6.53
CA VAL A 121 33.20 -41.18 5.43
C VAL A 121 31.70 -41.20 5.73
N ILE A 122 31.16 -42.33 6.22
CA ILE A 122 29.74 -42.46 6.57
C ILE A 122 29.34 -41.44 7.63
N VAL A 123 30.09 -41.38 8.74
CA VAL A 123 29.81 -40.44 9.84
C VAL A 123 29.91 -39.00 9.37
N LYS A 124 30.96 -38.64 8.61
CA LYS A 124 31.14 -37.28 8.08
C LYS A 124 29.98 -36.88 7.17
N LYS A 125 29.62 -37.73 6.20
CA LYS A 125 28.52 -37.47 5.25
C LYS A 125 27.18 -37.36 5.95
N ALA A 126 26.91 -38.23 6.92
CA ALA A 126 25.67 -38.19 7.69
C ALA A 126 25.53 -36.91 8.53
N LYS A 127 26.61 -36.42 9.15
CA LYS A 127 26.65 -35.14 9.89
C LYS A 127 26.41 -33.94 8.98
N VAL A 128 27.10 -33.86 7.84
CA VAL A 128 26.91 -32.76 6.87
C VAL A 128 25.47 -32.70 6.39
N ASN A 129 24.89 -33.85 6.02
CA ASN A 129 23.49 -33.89 5.59
C ASN A 129 22.52 -33.47 6.68
N LEU A 130 22.77 -33.84 7.95
CA LEU A 130 21.95 -33.39 9.08
C LEU A 130 22.00 -31.86 9.25
N LEU A 131 23.17 -31.26 9.08
CA LEU A 131 23.36 -29.81 9.16
C LEU A 131 22.67 -29.09 7.98
N ASN A 132 22.81 -29.60 6.76
CA ASN A 132 22.19 -29.02 5.57
C ASN A 132 20.66 -29.04 5.66
N VAL A 133 20.08 -30.14 6.13
CA VAL A 133 18.63 -30.23 6.35
C VAL A 133 18.18 -29.22 7.42
N LYS A 134 18.96 -29.07 8.50
CA LYS A 134 18.65 -28.08 9.54
C LYS A 134 18.73 -26.64 9.02
N SER A 135 19.75 -26.31 8.21
CA SER A 135 19.86 -24.98 7.60
C SER A 135 18.76 -24.70 6.59
N GLN A 136 18.37 -25.70 5.78
CA GLN A 136 17.24 -25.58 4.86
C GLN A 136 15.92 -25.30 5.59
N MET A 137 15.65 -26.00 6.70
CA MET A 137 14.46 -25.73 7.52
C MET A 137 14.48 -24.35 8.18
N LEU A 138 15.63 -23.88 8.65
CA LEU A 138 15.76 -22.54 9.21
C LEU A 138 15.50 -21.44 8.16
N ASN A 139 15.98 -21.64 6.92
CA ASN A 139 15.76 -20.68 5.83
C ASN A 139 14.29 -20.66 5.35
N ALA A 140 13.62 -21.82 5.29
CA ALA A 140 12.24 -21.91 4.83
C ALA A 140 11.24 -21.18 5.75
N ASN A 141 11.46 -21.21 7.07
CA ASN A 141 10.53 -20.63 8.04
C ASN A 141 10.60 -19.09 8.10
N GLY A 142 11.77 -18.48 7.83
CA GLY A 142 11.91 -17.02 7.83
C GLY A 142 11.38 -16.33 6.57
N GLN A 143 11.38 -17.03 5.44
CA GLN A 143 11.06 -16.46 4.13
C GLN A 143 9.55 -16.28 3.90
N SER A 144 8.73 -17.21 4.37
CA SER A 144 7.28 -17.20 4.16
C SER A 144 6.58 -16.03 4.88
N LEU A 145 6.99 -15.71 6.11
CA LEU A 145 6.38 -14.62 6.90
C LEU A 145 6.71 -13.24 6.31
N LEU A 146 7.96 -13.04 5.87
CA LEU A 146 8.39 -11.79 5.24
C LEU A 146 7.63 -11.54 3.94
N GLU A 147 7.47 -12.57 3.11
CA GLU A 147 6.75 -12.48 1.84
C GLU A 147 5.28 -12.10 2.05
N VAL A 148 4.59 -12.75 3.00
CA VAL A 148 3.20 -12.40 3.34
C VAL A 148 3.10 -10.96 3.84
N THR A 149 4.04 -10.51 4.68
CA THR A 149 4.04 -9.14 5.22
C THR A 149 4.25 -8.11 4.12
N VAL A 150 5.19 -8.35 3.21
CA VAL A 150 5.45 -7.49 2.05
C VAL A 150 4.25 -7.45 1.11
N ALA A 151 3.63 -8.59 0.82
CA ALA A 151 2.44 -8.67 -0.04
C ALA A 151 1.26 -7.88 0.55
N VAL A 152 1.03 -7.99 1.85
CA VAL A 152 -0.02 -7.21 2.54
C VAL A 152 0.28 -5.71 2.48
N ALA A 153 1.53 -5.31 2.74
CA ALA A 153 1.91 -3.89 2.69
C ALA A 153 1.76 -3.29 1.28
N ILE A 154 2.12 -4.03 0.23
CA ILE A 154 1.91 -3.60 -1.15
C ILE A 154 0.41 -3.51 -1.46
N GLY A 155 -0.37 -4.51 -1.03
CA GLY A 155 -1.82 -4.53 -1.22
C GLY A 155 -2.52 -3.33 -0.59
N THR A 156 -2.15 -2.94 0.64
CA THR A 156 -2.75 -1.77 1.30
C THR A 156 -2.37 -0.47 0.62
N LEU A 157 -1.13 -0.32 0.15
CA LEU A 157 -0.69 0.87 -0.59
C LEU A 157 -1.45 1.04 -1.91
N VAL A 158 -1.63 -0.05 -2.67
CA VAL A 158 -2.37 -0.01 -3.94
C VAL A 158 -3.83 0.39 -3.71
N VAL A 159 -4.49 -0.21 -2.73
CA VAL A 159 -5.88 0.14 -2.41
C VAL A 159 -6.01 1.60 -1.98
N ALA A 160 -5.09 2.11 -1.15
CA ALA A 160 -5.08 3.51 -0.73
C ALA A 160 -4.87 4.48 -1.90
N ALA A 161 -3.99 4.14 -2.85
CA ALA A 161 -3.75 4.95 -4.04
C ALA A 161 -4.99 5.01 -4.96
N LEU A 162 -5.68 3.88 -5.14
CA LEU A 162 -6.89 3.81 -5.97
C LEU A 162 -8.07 4.56 -5.34
N THR A 163 -8.28 4.43 -4.03
CA THR A 163 -9.33 5.18 -3.33
C THR A 163 -9.06 6.68 -3.35
N PHE A 164 -7.80 7.10 -3.19
CA PHE A 164 -7.44 8.51 -3.33
C PHE A 164 -7.70 9.04 -4.75
N ALA A 165 -7.24 8.33 -5.79
CA ALA A 165 -7.42 8.75 -7.18
C ALA A 165 -8.90 8.87 -7.57
N THR A 166 -9.73 7.90 -7.15
CA THR A 166 -11.18 7.93 -7.41
C THR A 166 -11.87 9.08 -6.69
N ILE A 167 -11.58 9.30 -5.41
CA ILE A 167 -12.12 10.44 -4.66
C ILE A 167 -11.70 11.76 -5.32
N PHE A 168 -10.44 11.93 -5.67
CA PHE A 168 -9.94 13.13 -6.33
C PHE A 168 -10.64 13.40 -7.67
N SER A 169 -10.80 12.37 -8.50
CA SER A 169 -11.52 12.46 -9.77
C SER A 169 -12.99 12.89 -9.60
N LEU A 170 -13.70 12.28 -8.65
CA LEU A 170 -15.09 12.63 -8.34
C LEU A 170 -15.24 14.07 -7.84
N ARG A 171 -14.29 14.55 -7.03
CA ARG A 171 -14.27 15.94 -6.56
C ARG A 171 -14.13 16.91 -7.73
N ASN A 172 -13.19 16.65 -8.63
CA ASN A 172 -12.99 17.48 -9.81
C ASN A 172 -14.20 17.48 -10.75
N ALA A 173 -14.81 16.30 -10.97
CA ALA A 173 -16.01 16.18 -11.81
C ALA A 173 -17.21 16.94 -11.22
N ASN A 174 -17.44 16.83 -9.92
CA ASN A 174 -18.53 17.56 -9.23
C ASN A 174 -18.30 19.07 -9.25
N PHE A 175 -17.07 19.53 -9.03
CA PHE A 175 -16.71 20.94 -9.12
C PHE A 175 -16.98 21.49 -10.54
N ALA A 176 -16.50 20.79 -11.57
CA ALA A 176 -16.71 21.19 -12.96
C ALA A 176 -18.21 21.26 -13.32
N LYS A 177 -19.01 20.27 -12.88
CA LYS A 177 -20.46 20.26 -13.07
C LYS A 177 -21.13 21.45 -12.38
N ASN A 178 -20.83 21.70 -11.12
CA ASN A 178 -21.43 22.79 -10.34
C ASN A 178 -21.01 24.16 -10.87
N SER A 179 -19.75 24.31 -11.28
CA SER A 179 -19.23 25.53 -11.89
C SER A 179 -19.92 25.86 -13.22
N ALA A 180 -20.13 24.86 -14.09
CA ALA A 180 -20.87 25.04 -15.34
C ALA A 180 -22.34 25.42 -15.07
N GLN A 181 -22.97 24.81 -14.06
CA GLN A 181 -24.34 25.14 -13.67
C GLN A 181 -24.45 26.55 -13.09
N ALA A 182 -23.50 26.96 -12.23
CA ALA A 182 -23.46 28.31 -11.67
C ALA A 182 -23.29 29.37 -12.77
N THR A 183 -22.46 29.09 -13.78
CA THR A 183 -22.29 29.96 -14.96
C THR A 183 -23.61 30.10 -15.73
N LYS A 184 -24.33 29.01 -15.95
CA LYS A 184 -25.65 29.03 -16.60
C LYS A 184 -26.67 29.86 -15.81
N LEU A 185 -26.70 29.71 -14.48
CA LEU A 185 -27.59 30.48 -13.61
C LEU A 185 -27.23 31.97 -13.57
N ALA A 186 -25.94 32.30 -13.72
CA ALA A 186 -25.46 33.67 -13.85
C ALA A 186 -25.92 34.29 -15.17
N GLN A 187 -25.80 33.56 -16.29
CA GLN A 187 -26.34 33.96 -17.59
C GLN A 187 -27.85 34.17 -17.52
N GLU A 188 -28.59 33.24 -16.91
CA GLU A 188 -30.04 33.39 -16.70
C GLU A 188 -30.37 34.65 -15.89
N GLY A 189 -29.57 34.97 -14.86
CA GLY A 189 -29.73 36.20 -14.08
C GLY A 189 -29.58 37.46 -14.94
N ILE A 190 -28.59 37.49 -15.84
CA ILE A 190 -28.39 38.62 -16.76
C ILE A 190 -29.60 38.75 -17.71
N GLU A 191 -30.07 37.65 -18.27
CA GLU A 191 -31.24 37.67 -19.16
C GLU A 191 -32.50 38.12 -18.42
N ARG A 192 -32.66 37.75 -17.14
CA ARG A 192 -33.76 38.27 -16.32
C ARG A 192 -33.67 39.78 -16.12
N VAL A 193 -32.48 40.32 -15.87
CA VAL A 193 -32.28 41.77 -15.76
C VAL A 193 -32.59 42.48 -17.08
N ARG A 194 -32.10 41.96 -18.21
CA ARG A 194 -32.41 42.49 -19.55
C ARG A 194 -33.91 42.47 -19.82
N SER A 195 -34.54 41.34 -19.56
CA SER A 195 -35.97 41.16 -19.75
C SER A 195 -36.81 42.07 -18.83
N SER A 196 -36.33 42.31 -17.60
CA SER A 196 -36.92 43.27 -16.66
C SER A 196 -36.86 44.69 -17.20
N ARG A 197 -35.71 45.10 -17.74
CA ARG A 197 -35.53 46.38 -18.44
C ARG A 197 -36.47 46.52 -19.63
N ASP A 198 -36.47 45.54 -20.52
CA ASP A 198 -37.18 45.59 -21.80
C ASP A 198 -38.70 45.65 -21.60
N ARG A 199 -39.21 44.96 -20.56
CA ARG A 199 -40.62 45.02 -20.16
C ARG A 199 -40.95 46.19 -19.23
N ASN A 200 -39.97 47.03 -18.90
CA ASN A 200 -40.10 48.10 -17.92
C ASN A 200 -40.74 47.66 -16.60
N GLN A 201 -40.28 46.53 -16.05
CA GLN A 201 -40.82 46.02 -14.78
C GLN A 201 -40.43 46.93 -13.62
N CYS A 202 -41.27 47.00 -12.61
CA CYS A 202 -41.00 47.83 -11.44
C CYS A 202 -39.74 47.37 -10.69
N ILE A 203 -39.04 48.32 -10.07
CA ILE A 203 -37.91 48.07 -9.19
C ILE A 203 -38.36 48.42 -7.77
N GLU A 204 -38.23 47.47 -6.85
CA GLU A 204 -38.66 47.63 -5.46
C GLU A 204 -37.50 47.91 -4.52
N GLY A 205 -37.78 48.57 -3.40
CA GLY A 205 -36.82 48.78 -2.33
C GLY A 205 -35.86 49.94 -2.56
N LEU A 206 -36.00 50.68 -3.66
CA LEU A 206 -35.34 51.97 -3.89
C LEU A 206 -36.31 53.12 -3.60
N THR A 207 -35.80 54.23 -3.10
CA THR A 207 -36.61 55.39 -2.69
C THR A 207 -36.86 56.37 -3.82
N ASN A 208 -35.89 56.58 -4.72
CA ASN A 208 -35.96 57.60 -5.78
C ASN A 208 -36.21 57.03 -7.18
N VAL A 209 -36.03 55.72 -7.36
CA VAL A 209 -36.22 54.98 -8.62
C VAL A 209 -37.26 53.91 -8.41
N ASN A 210 -38.23 53.80 -9.32
CA ASN A 210 -39.27 52.77 -9.24
C ASN A 210 -39.43 51.95 -10.53
N SER A 211 -38.73 52.32 -11.61
CA SER A 211 -38.86 51.70 -12.92
C SER A 211 -37.61 51.90 -13.79
N TRP A 212 -37.54 51.16 -14.90
CA TRP A 212 -36.43 51.29 -15.84
C TRP A 212 -36.54 52.57 -16.67
N ASN A 213 -37.72 52.95 -17.14
CA ASN A 213 -37.91 54.12 -18.02
C ASN A 213 -38.53 55.35 -17.32
N GLY A 214 -38.88 55.26 -16.03
CA GLY A 214 -39.54 56.35 -15.29
C GLY A 214 -41.09 56.30 -15.33
N SER A 215 -41.69 55.17 -15.73
CA SER A 215 -43.15 55.01 -15.73
C SER A 215 -43.75 55.12 -14.33
N THR A 216 -44.91 55.77 -14.25
CA THR A 216 -45.74 55.91 -13.05
C THR A 216 -46.61 54.68 -12.75
N ASP A 217 -46.59 53.65 -13.61
CA ASP A 217 -47.41 52.43 -13.44
C ASP A 217 -46.97 51.59 -12.22
N CYS A 218 -45.79 51.88 -11.67
CA CYS A 218 -45.24 51.29 -10.44
C CYS A 218 -45.81 51.96 -9.19
N SER A 219 -47.09 51.72 -8.94
CA SER A 219 -47.94 52.39 -7.93
C SER A 219 -47.66 51.99 -6.46
N ALA A 220 -46.71 51.10 -6.20
CA ALA A 220 -46.40 50.56 -4.87
C ALA A 220 -45.08 51.04 -4.25
N VAL A 221 -44.36 51.99 -4.89
CA VAL A 221 -42.98 52.37 -4.49
C VAL A 221 -42.85 53.89 -4.38
N SER A 222 -42.08 54.38 -3.41
CA SER A 222 -41.98 55.79 -2.99
C SER A 222 -41.24 56.75 -3.96
N GLY A 223 -40.90 56.31 -5.17
CA GLY A 223 -40.16 57.09 -6.18
C GLY A 223 -40.92 57.22 -7.50
N SER A 224 -40.56 58.19 -8.34
CA SER A 224 -41.11 58.39 -9.69
C SER A 224 -40.02 58.49 -10.78
N GLY A 225 -38.79 58.10 -10.44
CA GLY A 225 -37.63 58.23 -11.31
C GLY A 225 -37.30 56.97 -12.13
N SER A 226 -36.61 57.20 -13.25
CA SER A 226 -35.97 56.17 -14.04
C SER A 226 -34.63 55.79 -13.43
N ILE A 227 -34.26 54.50 -13.49
CA ILE A 227 -32.91 54.04 -13.11
C ILE A 227 -31.80 54.74 -13.92
N TRP A 228 -32.11 55.27 -15.10
CA TRP A 228 -31.17 56.02 -15.93
C TRP A 228 -31.04 57.48 -15.51
N THR A 229 -32.03 58.05 -14.83
CA THR A 229 -31.97 59.46 -14.40
C THR A 229 -31.39 59.64 -13.00
N TYR A 230 -31.09 58.54 -12.32
CA TYR A 230 -30.61 58.53 -10.94
C TYR A 230 -29.35 57.66 -10.80
N PRO A 231 -28.32 58.14 -10.09
CA PRO A 231 -27.16 57.32 -9.77
C PRO A 231 -27.50 56.32 -8.64
N ILE A 232 -27.31 55.05 -8.92
CA ILE A 232 -27.46 53.91 -8.01
C ILE A 232 -26.13 53.52 -7.34
N SER A 233 -25.03 54.24 -7.56
CA SER A 233 -23.76 54.02 -6.85
C SER A 233 -23.85 54.35 -5.34
N GLY A 234 -23.12 53.61 -4.49
CA GLY A 234 -23.01 53.90 -3.05
C GLY A 234 -24.03 53.12 -2.20
N ASP A 235 -24.90 53.83 -1.46
CA ASP A 235 -26.00 53.29 -0.62
C ASP A 235 -27.31 53.11 -1.44
N CYS A 236 -27.19 52.85 -2.75
CA CYS A 236 -28.28 52.66 -3.73
C CYS A 236 -29.23 53.82 -4.00
N ASP A 237 -29.39 54.71 -3.03
CA ASP A 237 -30.37 55.79 -2.96
C ASP A 237 -29.75 57.10 -2.44
N LYS A 238 -28.41 57.18 -2.39
CA LYS A 238 -27.68 58.37 -1.91
C LYS A 238 -26.51 58.73 -2.84
N PRO A 239 -26.75 59.57 -3.87
CA PRO A 239 -25.73 60.08 -4.79
C PRO A 239 -24.53 60.73 -4.09
N ASP A 240 -24.75 61.34 -2.93
CA ASP A 240 -23.78 62.24 -2.31
C ASP A 240 -22.68 61.50 -1.51
N LEU A 241 -22.70 60.17 -1.49
CA LEU A 241 -21.68 59.39 -0.81
C LEU A 241 -20.44 59.23 -1.71
N PRO A 242 -19.24 59.62 -1.25
CA PRO A 242 -18.02 59.65 -2.07
C PRO A 242 -17.42 58.26 -2.38
N GLN A 243 -18.15 57.16 -2.13
CA GLN A 243 -17.65 55.79 -2.28
C GLN A 243 -18.49 55.02 -3.28
N ALA A 244 -17.86 54.55 -4.36
CA ALA A 244 -18.45 53.63 -5.31
C ALA A 244 -18.85 52.32 -4.59
N GLY A 245 -20.10 51.91 -4.76
CA GLY A 245 -20.68 50.75 -4.09
C GLY A 245 -21.62 49.99 -5.01
N PHE A 246 -21.81 48.71 -4.72
CA PHE A 246 -22.66 47.80 -5.48
C PHE A 246 -23.99 47.65 -4.79
N CYS A 247 -25.05 47.86 -5.55
CA CYS A 247 -26.40 47.63 -5.07
C CYS A 247 -26.83 46.21 -5.35
N TYR A 248 -27.18 45.51 -4.28
CA TYR A 248 -27.62 44.13 -4.35
C TYR A 248 -29.10 44.07 -4.63
N PHE A 249 -29.46 43.24 -5.60
CA PHE A 249 -30.82 42.94 -5.97
C PHE A 249 -31.02 41.42 -5.96
N LYS A 250 -32.19 41.00 -5.49
CA LYS A 250 -32.74 39.68 -5.81
C LYS A 250 -33.74 39.83 -6.95
N VAL A 251 -33.87 38.79 -7.76
CA VAL A 251 -34.92 38.71 -8.78
C VAL A 251 -36.02 37.78 -8.31
N ASN A 252 -37.27 38.21 -8.47
CA ASN A 252 -38.42 37.35 -8.24
C ASN A 252 -38.49 36.29 -9.36
N SER A 253 -38.49 35.02 -8.98
CA SER A 253 -38.46 33.89 -9.92
C SER A 253 -39.67 33.84 -10.85
N THR A 254 -40.83 34.32 -10.40
CA THR A 254 -42.11 34.33 -11.12
C THR A 254 -42.30 35.61 -11.92
N THR A 255 -42.05 36.77 -11.32
CA THR A 255 -42.38 38.06 -11.94
C THR A 255 -41.21 38.67 -12.71
N GLY A 256 -39.96 38.29 -12.45
CA GLY A 256 -38.76 38.92 -13.04
C GLY A 256 -38.44 40.31 -12.45
N GLN A 257 -39.21 40.74 -11.45
CA GLN A 257 -39.04 42.00 -10.75
C GLN A 257 -37.76 42.00 -9.92
N LEU A 258 -37.05 43.14 -9.92
CA LEU A 258 -35.88 43.34 -9.07
C LEU A 258 -36.30 43.99 -7.75
N THR A 259 -35.80 43.46 -6.64
CA THR A 259 -35.98 44.04 -5.30
C THR A 259 -34.61 44.33 -4.72
N ASN A 260 -34.35 45.57 -4.33
CA ASN A 260 -33.14 45.96 -3.61
C ASN A 260 -33.09 45.21 -2.26
N ILE A 261 -31.92 44.68 -1.92
CA ILE A 261 -31.66 43.93 -0.69
C ILE A 261 -30.43 44.47 0.07
N GLY A 262 -30.05 45.73 -0.20
CA GLY A 262 -28.90 46.42 0.41
C GLY A 262 -27.76 46.69 -0.56
N PHE A 263 -26.59 47.03 -0.01
CA PHE A 263 -25.42 47.49 -0.76
C PHE A 263 -24.10 47.02 -0.13
N SER A 264 -22.99 47.15 -0.87
CA SER A 264 -21.64 46.98 -0.33
C SER A 264 -20.59 47.80 -1.09
N PHE A 265 -19.62 48.35 -0.37
CA PHE A 265 -18.51 49.14 -0.92
C PHE A 265 -17.33 48.29 -1.42
N THR A 266 -17.33 46.96 -1.18
CA THR A 266 -16.22 46.08 -1.59
C THR A 266 -16.77 44.77 -2.14
N PRO A 267 -16.87 44.58 -3.46
CA PRO A 267 -17.22 43.29 -4.05
C PRO A 267 -15.97 42.41 -4.12
N THR A 268 -15.16 42.33 -3.07
CA THR A 268 -14.01 41.42 -3.06
C THR A 268 -14.51 39.98 -3.00
N SER A 269 -13.72 39.06 -3.55
CA SER A 269 -14.00 37.62 -3.75
C SER A 269 -14.18 36.81 -2.45
N SER A 270 -14.54 37.45 -1.35
CA SER A 270 -14.63 36.85 -0.01
C SER A 270 -15.79 37.38 0.83
N VAL A 271 -16.66 38.27 0.31
CA VAL A 271 -17.82 38.76 1.05
C VAL A 271 -18.95 37.72 0.97
N PRO A 272 -19.51 37.23 2.10
CA PRO A 272 -20.68 36.38 2.09
C PRO A 272 -21.82 37.11 1.38
N LEU A 273 -22.49 36.44 0.43
CA LEU A 273 -23.68 37.02 -0.19
C LEU A 273 -24.66 37.49 0.90
N PRO A 274 -25.40 38.59 0.66
CA PRO A 274 -26.43 39.04 1.59
C PRO A 274 -27.34 37.88 2.01
N ALA A 275 -27.75 37.81 3.28
CA ALA A 275 -28.61 36.74 3.78
C ALA A 275 -29.92 36.61 2.98
N GLN A 276 -30.36 37.70 2.35
CA GLN A 276 -31.56 37.82 1.52
C GLN A 276 -31.34 37.48 0.03
N ALA A 277 -30.14 37.01 -0.36
CA ALA A 277 -29.87 36.56 -1.72
C ALA A 277 -30.85 35.45 -2.14
N GLU A 278 -31.18 35.41 -3.44
CA GLU A 278 -32.13 34.45 -3.98
C GLU A 278 -31.59 33.02 -3.82
N GLY A 279 -32.28 32.18 -3.07
CA GLY A 279 -32.05 30.74 -3.09
C GLY A 279 -32.69 30.15 -4.35
N ILE A 280 -31.96 29.31 -5.08
CA ILE A 280 -32.47 28.60 -6.26
C ILE A 280 -32.67 27.13 -5.85
N PRO A 281 -33.84 26.75 -5.30
CA PRO A 281 -34.03 25.48 -4.58
C PRO A 281 -34.19 24.24 -5.48
N THR A 282 -33.79 24.29 -6.76
CA THR A 282 -33.97 23.19 -7.71
C THR A 282 -32.71 22.33 -7.90
N THR A 283 -31.70 22.49 -7.05
CA THR A 283 -30.36 21.90 -7.26
C THR A 283 -29.73 21.40 -5.95
N ASN A 284 -28.89 20.37 -6.06
CA ASN A 284 -27.97 19.95 -4.99
C ASN A 284 -26.54 20.10 -5.52
N PRO A 285 -25.68 20.99 -4.96
CA PRO A 285 -25.93 21.88 -3.83
C PRO A 285 -26.93 23.00 -4.16
N VAL A 286 -27.47 23.64 -3.12
CA VAL A 286 -28.35 24.81 -3.26
C VAL A 286 -27.51 25.99 -3.73
N PHE A 287 -27.81 26.52 -4.91
CA PHE A 287 -27.18 27.76 -5.40
C PHE A 287 -27.86 28.98 -4.78
N LYS A 288 -27.06 30.02 -4.53
CA LYS A 288 -27.56 31.36 -4.20
C LYS A 288 -27.15 32.34 -5.30
N ARG A 289 -28.07 33.21 -5.70
CA ARG A 289 -27.83 34.23 -6.73
C ARG A 289 -28.07 35.62 -6.17
N VAL A 290 -27.21 36.55 -6.56
CA VAL A 290 -27.42 37.99 -6.36
C VAL A 290 -27.08 38.74 -7.65
N ILE A 291 -27.81 39.82 -7.89
CA ILE A 291 -27.57 40.75 -8.99
C ILE A 291 -26.99 42.02 -8.38
N LEU A 292 -25.91 42.52 -8.95
CA LEU A 292 -25.27 43.77 -8.58
C LEU A 292 -25.50 44.75 -9.73
N LEU A 293 -26.06 45.91 -9.42
CA LEU A 293 -26.09 47.04 -10.34
C LEU A 293 -25.15 48.13 -9.82
N SER A 294 -24.38 48.72 -10.71
CA SER A 294 -23.48 49.83 -10.42
C SER A 294 -23.45 50.80 -11.60
N ASP A 295 -23.21 52.08 -11.30
CA ASP A 295 -22.93 53.09 -12.31
C ASP A 295 -21.46 53.16 -12.69
N ASP A 296 -20.58 52.64 -11.83
CA ASP A 296 -19.13 52.75 -11.98
C ASP A 296 -18.60 51.70 -12.96
N LEU A 297 -18.63 52.06 -14.23
CA LEU A 297 -18.06 51.29 -15.32
C LEU A 297 -16.54 51.34 -15.19
N ASN A 298 -15.92 50.24 -14.78
CA ASN A 298 -14.46 50.06 -14.59
C ASN A 298 -13.87 50.46 -13.22
N HIS A 299 -14.68 50.85 -12.23
CA HIS A 299 -14.20 51.15 -10.88
C HIS A 299 -13.21 52.33 -10.84
N ASP A 300 -13.49 53.36 -11.64
CA ASP A 300 -12.60 54.51 -11.81
C ASP A 300 -12.82 55.53 -10.67
N LYS A 301 -11.71 55.95 -10.04
CA LYS A 301 -11.73 56.92 -8.94
C LYS A 301 -12.10 58.35 -9.38
N ASN A 302 -12.23 58.58 -10.68
CA ASN A 302 -12.66 59.85 -11.28
C ASN A 302 -14.03 59.75 -11.95
N PHE A 303 -14.98 59.05 -11.31
CA PHE A 303 -16.36 58.92 -11.80
C PHE A 303 -17.01 60.30 -12.00
N THR A 304 -17.38 60.63 -13.24
CA THR A 304 -18.16 61.83 -13.57
C THR A 304 -19.65 61.48 -13.62
N ASN A 305 -20.48 62.25 -12.90
CA ASN A 305 -21.92 62.05 -12.67
C ASN A 305 -22.84 61.99 -13.92
N ASP A 306 -22.35 61.87 -15.15
CA ASP A 306 -23.20 61.86 -16.36
C ASP A 306 -23.22 60.50 -17.10
N ASP A 307 -22.29 59.59 -16.83
CA ASP A 307 -22.16 58.32 -17.58
C ASP A 307 -23.25 57.29 -17.27
N TYR A 308 -23.89 57.43 -16.10
CA TYR A 308 -24.94 56.52 -15.64
C TYR A 308 -26.25 56.62 -16.44
N GLN A 309 -26.39 57.67 -17.26
CA GLN A 309 -27.63 57.98 -17.97
C GLN A 309 -27.90 57.09 -19.18
N ASN A 310 -26.86 56.41 -19.68
CA ASN A 310 -26.95 55.62 -20.89
C ASN A 310 -26.60 54.14 -20.68
N GLN A 311 -25.98 53.77 -19.56
CA GLN A 311 -25.60 52.40 -19.26
C GLN A 311 -25.38 52.15 -17.76
N LYS A 312 -25.55 50.89 -17.35
CA LYS A 312 -25.22 50.37 -16.01
C LYS A 312 -24.32 49.14 -16.14
N GLU A 313 -23.44 48.92 -15.18
CA GLU A 313 -22.78 47.63 -15.00
C GLU A 313 -23.72 46.67 -14.28
N VAL A 314 -23.88 45.46 -14.83
CA VAL A 314 -24.65 44.37 -14.23
C VAL A 314 -23.70 43.23 -13.95
N THR A 315 -23.54 42.88 -12.68
CA THR A 315 -22.77 41.71 -12.25
C THR A 315 -23.69 40.70 -11.58
N VAL A 316 -23.72 39.48 -12.08
CA VAL A 316 -24.45 38.38 -11.43
C VAL A 316 -23.45 37.45 -10.77
N ILE A 317 -23.63 37.24 -9.46
CA ILE A 317 -22.81 36.32 -8.67
C ILE A 317 -23.70 35.15 -8.26
N VAL A 318 -23.24 33.93 -8.57
CA VAL A 318 -23.86 32.69 -8.15
C VAL A 318 -22.88 31.93 -7.27
N THR A 319 -23.26 31.63 -6.03
CA THR A 319 -22.44 30.87 -5.08
C THR A 319 -23.02 29.50 -4.78
N TRP A 320 -22.14 28.56 -4.48
CA TRP A 320 -22.49 27.26 -3.94
C TRP A 320 -21.47 26.82 -2.91
N ASN A 321 -21.89 25.93 -2.01
CA ASN A 321 -21.00 25.31 -1.03
C ASN A 321 -20.84 23.83 -1.36
N ASP A 322 -19.60 23.36 -1.25
CA ASP A 322 -19.29 21.94 -1.20
C ASP A 322 -18.32 21.65 -0.03
N PHE A 323 -17.78 20.44 0.04
CA PHE A 323 -16.86 20.03 1.10
C PHE A 323 -15.52 20.79 1.07
N ALA A 324 -15.14 21.42 -0.04
CA ALA A 324 -13.92 22.20 -0.17
C ALA A 324 -14.11 23.66 0.25
N GLY A 325 -15.37 24.12 0.32
CA GLY A 325 -15.72 25.46 0.80
C GLY A 325 -16.79 26.12 -0.06
N THR A 326 -16.83 27.44 0.02
CA THR A 326 -17.70 28.28 -0.80
C THR A 326 -17.00 28.63 -2.10
N HIS A 327 -17.70 28.47 -3.20
CA HIS A 327 -17.26 28.82 -4.54
C HIS A 327 -18.21 29.83 -5.17
N GLU A 328 -17.72 30.58 -6.15
CA GLU A 328 -18.53 31.54 -6.89
C GLU A 328 -18.32 31.43 -8.41
N SER A 329 -19.36 31.78 -9.14
CA SER A 329 -19.32 32.10 -10.56
C SER A 329 -19.81 33.52 -10.74
N ARG A 330 -19.00 34.36 -11.39
CA ARG A 330 -19.29 35.77 -11.63
C ARG A 330 -19.40 36.04 -13.12
N LEU A 331 -20.45 36.74 -13.52
CA LEU A 331 -20.63 37.19 -14.88
C LEU A 331 -21.01 38.67 -14.87
N THR A 332 -20.23 39.48 -15.57
CA THR A 332 -20.41 40.94 -15.64
C THR A 332 -20.68 41.37 -17.07
N THR A 333 -21.60 42.30 -17.25
CA THR A 333 -21.97 42.86 -18.55
C THR A 333 -22.41 44.30 -18.41
N ILE A 334 -22.41 45.05 -19.52
CA ILE A 334 -22.94 46.40 -19.57
C ILE A 334 -24.37 46.37 -20.11
N LEU A 335 -25.30 46.91 -19.34
CA LEU A 335 -26.70 47.07 -19.71
C LEU A 335 -26.92 48.51 -20.16
N ARG A 336 -27.22 48.71 -21.45
CA ARG A 336 -27.50 50.04 -22.00
C ARG A 336 -28.97 50.41 -21.88
N LYS A 337 -29.25 51.71 -21.82
CA LYS A 337 -30.59 52.27 -22.01
C LYS A 337 -31.09 51.92 -23.43
N LEU A 338 -32.36 51.56 -23.55
CA LEU A 338 -33.01 51.26 -24.82
C LEU A 338 -33.40 52.52 -25.59
#